data_AF-A0A7S4BCR3-F1
#
_entry.id   AF-A0A7S4BCR3-F1
#
_cell.length_a   1.000
_cell.length_b   1.000
_cell.length_c   1.000
_cell.angle_alpha   90.00
_cell.angle_beta   90.00
_cell.angle_gamma   90.00
#
_symmetry.space_group_name_H-M   'P 1'
#
loop_
_entity.id
_entity.type
_entity.pdbx_description
1 polymer ?
#
loop_
_entity_poly.entity_id
_entity_poly.type
_entity_poly.pdbx_seq_one_letter_code
_entity_poly.pdbx_strand_id
1 'polypeptide(L)'
;GGAVHRMECDADPPTQVSSADGTLALGSSIGAKCSILEDVRSIVETESGADSAQLLPLLEQLASTPRATVVEVLLILDSAAMASNPRVATRLLASIANVLAFRAISKGASAARSCEATHDQFKAAITCLRNGDIVGGVRALACARALWMAADEPDKLMRASYQYEGAAAECISLCVRSCPLPASAPLPPPALDEWIQCEAAARVDLAGGWSDTPPLCYEAGGRVVNAAVTIDGDRPIGARARRLREPVVR
;
A
#
# COMPACT_ATOMS: atom_id res chain seq x y z
N GLY A 1 -40.33 -15.60 -77.15
CA GLY A 1 -39.22 -16.56 -76.98
C GLY A 1 -38.05 -15.82 -76.38
N GLY A 2 -37.61 -16.20 -75.18
CA GLY A 2 -36.49 -15.59 -74.47
C GLY A 2 -36.14 -16.49 -73.30
N ALA A 3 -34.90 -16.96 -73.29
CA ALA A 3 -34.44 -18.15 -72.59
C ALA A 3 -34.28 -17.95 -71.08
N VAL A 4 -34.51 -19.04 -70.35
CA VAL A 4 -34.24 -19.21 -68.93
C VAL A 4 -32.74 -19.46 -68.76
N HIS A 5 -32.01 -18.54 -68.13
CA HIS A 5 -30.65 -18.80 -67.65
C HIS A 5 -30.71 -19.11 -66.16
N ARG A 6 -30.54 -20.39 -65.84
CA ARG A 6 -30.35 -20.93 -64.49
C ARG A 6 -28.86 -20.73 -64.13
N MET A 7 -28.59 -20.02 -63.05
CA MET A 7 -27.24 -19.82 -62.50
C MET A 7 -27.14 -20.78 -61.31
N GLU A 8 -26.40 -21.88 -61.49
CA GLU A 8 -26.05 -22.82 -60.44
C GLU A 8 -24.83 -22.28 -59.70
N CYS A 9 -24.94 -22.10 -58.39
CA CYS A 9 -23.83 -21.78 -57.50
C CYS A 9 -23.43 -23.08 -56.79
N ASP A 10 -22.27 -23.63 -57.14
CA ASP A 10 -21.66 -24.76 -56.42
C ASP A 10 -21.29 -24.31 -55.01
N ALA A 11 -21.90 -24.95 -54.00
CA ALA A 11 -21.55 -24.79 -52.60
C ALA A 11 -20.76 -26.03 -52.16
N ASP A 12 -19.46 -25.84 -51.89
CA ASP A 12 -18.64 -26.84 -51.20
C ASP A 12 -19.14 -27.05 -49.76
N PRO A 13 -19.12 -28.29 -49.23
CA PRO A 13 -19.51 -28.54 -47.86
C PRO A 13 -18.47 -27.98 -46.87
N PRO A 14 -18.89 -27.51 -45.67
CA PRO A 14 -17.95 -27.01 -44.69
C PRO A 14 -17.07 -28.14 -44.16
N THR A 15 -15.77 -27.97 -44.34
CA THR A 15 -14.72 -28.75 -43.69
C THR A 15 -14.95 -28.72 -42.18
N GLN A 16 -15.12 -29.89 -41.56
CA GLN A 16 -15.21 -30.02 -40.12
C GLN A 16 -13.91 -29.50 -39.48
N VAL A 17 -14.01 -28.37 -38.79
CA VAL A 17 -12.97 -27.90 -37.88
C VAL A 17 -13.02 -28.78 -36.63
N SER A 18 -11.99 -29.59 -36.46
CA SER A 18 -11.70 -30.38 -35.25
C SER A 18 -11.83 -29.50 -34.00
N SER A 19 -12.77 -29.83 -33.12
CA SER A 19 -13.15 -29.07 -31.93
C SER A 19 -12.37 -29.48 -30.68
N ALA A 20 -11.10 -29.86 -30.78
CA ALA A 20 -10.33 -30.38 -29.65
C ALA A 20 -9.44 -29.32 -28.95
N ASP A 21 -9.08 -28.22 -29.62
CA ASP A 21 -8.11 -27.23 -29.07
C ASP A 21 -8.75 -26.10 -28.24
N GLY A 22 -10.06 -25.89 -28.34
CA GLY A 22 -10.75 -24.80 -27.62
C GLY A 22 -10.92 -25.05 -26.12
N THR A 23 -11.07 -26.32 -25.71
CA THR A 23 -11.38 -26.68 -24.31
C THR A 23 -10.15 -26.62 -23.41
N LEU A 24 -8.96 -26.93 -23.93
CA LEU A 24 -7.70 -26.86 -23.19
C LEU A 24 -7.24 -25.41 -22.95
N ALA A 25 -7.44 -24.52 -23.93
CA ALA A 25 -7.12 -23.10 -23.79
C ALA A 25 -8.11 -22.38 -22.84
N LEU A 26 -9.41 -22.70 -22.89
CA LEU A 26 -10.38 -22.20 -21.91
C LEU A 26 -10.10 -22.74 -20.50
N GLY A 27 -9.81 -24.04 -20.36
CA GLY A 27 -9.50 -24.66 -19.07
C GLY A 27 -8.23 -24.11 -18.42
N SER A 28 -7.18 -23.86 -19.22
CA SER A 28 -5.95 -23.21 -18.76
C SER A 28 -6.16 -21.74 -18.38
N SER A 29 -6.97 -20.99 -19.14
CA SER A 29 -7.32 -19.59 -18.83
C SER A 29 -8.19 -19.47 -17.57
N ILE A 30 -9.15 -20.37 -17.37
CA ILE A 30 -10.00 -20.42 -16.17
C ILE A 30 -9.16 -20.84 -14.96
N GLY A 31 -8.29 -21.85 -15.09
CA GLY A 31 -7.40 -22.29 -14.01
C GLY A 31 -6.41 -21.19 -13.58
N ALA A 32 -5.82 -20.47 -14.53
CA ALA A 32 -4.95 -19.33 -14.23
C ALA A 32 -5.71 -18.19 -13.53
N LYS A 33 -6.94 -17.89 -13.96
CA LYS A 33 -7.81 -16.89 -13.30
C LYS A 33 -8.19 -17.30 -11.87
N CYS A 34 -8.50 -18.58 -11.64
CA CYS A 34 -8.76 -19.09 -10.29
C CYS A 34 -7.53 -18.92 -9.38
N SER A 35 -6.33 -19.26 -9.88
CA SER A 35 -5.08 -19.08 -9.12
C SER A 35 -4.83 -17.62 -8.76
N ILE A 36 -5.05 -16.68 -9.68
CA ILE A 36 -4.87 -15.24 -9.42
C ILE A 36 -5.85 -14.74 -8.35
N LEU A 37 -7.11 -15.20 -8.38
CA LEU A 37 -8.10 -14.83 -7.38
C LEU A 37 -7.75 -15.39 -5.99
N GLU A 38 -7.20 -16.61 -5.93
CA GLU A 38 -6.70 -17.21 -4.70
C GLU A 38 -5.49 -16.43 -4.15
N ASP A 39 -4.55 -16.04 -5.01
CA ASP A 39 -3.38 -15.22 -4.65
C ASP A 39 -3.82 -13.85 -4.08
N VAL A 40 -4.74 -13.17 -4.76
CA VAL A 40 -5.26 -11.86 -4.31
C VAL A 40 -6.02 -12.00 -3.00
N ARG A 41 -6.84 -13.05 -2.85
CA ARG A 41 -7.52 -13.34 -1.60
C ARG A 41 -6.52 -13.57 -0.46
N SER A 42 -5.46 -14.33 -0.72
CA SER A 42 -4.38 -14.56 0.26
C SER A 42 -3.72 -13.25 0.69
N ILE A 43 -3.46 -12.33 -0.26
CA ILE A 43 -2.94 -10.99 0.06
C ILE A 43 -3.90 -10.23 0.98
N VAL A 44 -5.18 -10.12 0.61
CA VAL A 44 -6.16 -9.36 1.39
C VAL A 44 -6.34 -9.97 2.79
N GLU A 45 -6.41 -11.29 2.92
CA GLU A 45 -6.50 -11.98 4.21
C GLU A 45 -5.26 -11.74 5.07
N THR A 46 -4.06 -11.80 4.48
CA THR A 46 -2.79 -11.59 5.17
C THR A 46 -2.60 -10.13 5.62
N GLU A 47 -2.95 -9.18 4.76
CA GLU A 47 -2.90 -7.73 5.06
C GLU A 47 -3.98 -7.31 6.06
N SER A 48 -5.06 -8.08 6.16
CA SER A 48 -6.05 -7.95 7.24
C SER A 48 -5.55 -8.54 8.56
N GLY A 49 -4.70 -9.57 8.50
CA GLY A 49 -4.09 -10.25 9.65
C GLY A 49 -2.92 -9.49 10.29
N ALA A 50 -2.05 -10.17 11.03
CA ALA A 50 -0.90 -9.54 11.72
C ALA A 50 0.46 -9.83 11.06
N ASP A 51 0.51 -10.66 10.01
CA ASP A 51 1.77 -11.27 9.52
C ASP A 51 2.02 -10.99 8.03
N SER A 52 2.50 -9.79 7.67
CA SER A 52 2.73 -9.38 6.25
C SER A 52 3.97 -9.96 5.62
N ALA A 53 4.93 -10.47 6.39
CA ALA A 53 6.29 -10.74 5.91
C ALA A 53 6.35 -11.84 4.83
N GLN A 54 5.27 -12.60 4.67
CA GLN A 54 5.20 -13.74 3.75
C GLN A 54 4.74 -13.35 2.32
N LEU A 55 4.37 -12.09 2.07
CA LEU A 55 3.77 -11.70 0.80
C LEU A 55 4.76 -11.29 -0.29
N LEU A 56 5.99 -10.88 0.03
CA LEU A 56 6.93 -10.36 -0.98
C LEU A 56 7.17 -11.32 -2.17
N PRO A 57 7.42 -12.64 -1.97
CA PRO A 57 7.59 -13.57 -3.09
C PRO A 57 6.34 -13.66 -3.97
N LEU A 58 5.16 -13.61 -3.36
CA LEU A 58 3.89 -13.64 -4.09
C LEU A 58 3.70 -12.35 -4.91
N LEU A 59 3.99 -11.19 -4.32
CA LEU A 59 3.89 -9.90 -5.02
C LEU A 59 4.87 -9.81 -6.21
N GLU A 60 6.08 -10.35 -6.06
CA GLU A 60 7.08 -10.44 -7.13
C GLU A 60 6.63 -11.39 -8.26
N GLN A 61 6.05 -12.54 -7.91
CA GLN A 61 5.44 -13.45 -8.88
C GLN A 61 4.32 -12.76 -9.67
N LEU A 62 3.40 -12.09 -8.97
CA LEU A 62 2.29 -11.37 -9.58
C LEU A 62 2.78 -10.25 -10.50
N ALA A 63 3.81 -9.51 -10.10
CA ALA A 63 4.42 -8.44 -10.91
C ALA A 63 4.99 -8.94 -12.25
N SER A 64 5.42 -10.21 -12.30
CA SER A 64 6.00 -10.87 -13.47
C SER A 64 4.95 -11.40 -14.46
N THR A 65 3.67 -11.37 -14.11
CA THR A 65 2.57 -11.82 -14.99
C THR A 65 2.31 -10.83 -16.15
N PRO A 66 1.50 -11.23 -17.16
CA PRO A 66 1.11 -10.33 -18.23
C PRO A 66 0.48 -9.04 -17.69
N ARG A 67 0.71 -7.91 -18.38
CA ARG A 67 0.23 -6.58 -17.96
C ARG A 67 -1.26 -6.55 -17.62
N ALA A 68 -2.08 -7.23 -18.41
CA ALA A 68 -3.52 -7.31 -18.20
C ALA A 68 -3.88 -7.93 -16.82
N THR A 69 -3.16 -9.00 -16.44
CA THR A 69 -3.30 -9.65 -15.14
C THR A 69 -2.87 -8.73 -14.01
N VAL A 70 -1.73 -8.05 -14.13
CA VAL A 70 -1.30 -7.07 -13.12
C VAL A 70 -2.34 -5.98 -12.93
N VAL A 71 -2.90 -5.44 -14.02
CA VAL A 71 -3.95 -4.41 -13.94
C VAL A 71 -5.20 -4.94 -13.21
N GLU A 72 -5.63 -6.17 -13.50
CA GLU A 72 -6.77 -6.80 -12.82
C GLU A 72 -6.51 -6.97 -11.31
N VAL A 73 -5.33 -7.50 -10.94
CA VAL A 73 -4.89 -7.63 -9.54
C VAL A 73 -4.93 -6.28 -8.82
N LEU A 74 -4.33 -5.25 -9.42
CA LEU A 74 -4.28 -3.92 -8.81
C LEU A 74 -5.67 -3.31 -8.62
N LEU A 75 -6.62 -3.54 -9.55
CA LEU A 75 -8.01 -3.08 -9.40
C LEU A 75 -8.74 -3.78 -8.24
N ILE A 76 -8.45 -5.06 -8.01
CA ILE A 76 -9.02 -5.78 -6.87
C ILE A 76 -8.42 -5.27 -5.56
N LEU A 77 -7.10 -5.02 -5.52
CA LEU A 77 -6.43 -4.44 -4.35
C LEU A 77 -6.95 -3.02 -4.05
N ASP A 78 -7.19 -2.19 -5.06
CA ASP A 78 -7.83 -0.88 -4.87
C ASP A 78 -9.22 -1.02 -4.25
N SER A 79 -10.02 -1.97 -4.75
CA SER A 79 -11.37 -2.23 -4.26
C SER A 79 -11.36 -2.71 -2.80
N ALA A 80 -10.43 -3.60 -2.46
CA ALA A 80 -10.21 -4.05 -1.10
C ALA A 80 -9.77 -2.90 -0.18
N ALA A 81 -8.84 -2.05 -0.64
CA ALA A 81 -8.37 -0.90 0.13
C ALA A 81 -9.51 0.08 0.44
N MET A 82 -10.34 0.41 -0.56
CA MET A 82 -11.52 1.27 -0.38
C MET A 82 -12.57 0.69 0.59
N ALA A 83 -12.69 -0.63 0.66
CA ALA A 83 -13.64 -1.32 1.54
C ALA A 83 -13.11 -1.57 2.96
N SER A 84 -11.84 -1.23 3.22
CA SER A 84 -11.15 -1.58 4.45
C SER A 84 -10.96 -0.39 5.40
N ASN A 85 -10.55 -0.66 6.64
CA ASN A 85 -10.15 0.40 7.57
C ASN A 85 -8.78 1.01 7.18
N PRO A 86 -8.42 2.20 7.70
CA PRO A 86 -7.18 2.88 7.34
C PRO A 86 -5.91 2.04 7.53
N ARG A 87 -5.85 1.14 8.52
CA ARG A 87 -4.69 0.27 8.75
C ARG A 87 -4.51 -0.75 7.63
N VAL A 88 -5.58 -1.41 7.23
CA VAL A 88 -5.56 -2.41 6.14
C VAL A 88 -5.35 -1.70 4.79
N ALA A 89 -5.98 -0.53 4.59
CA ALA A 89 -5.79 0.27 3.39
C ALA A 89 -4.32 0.69 3.20
N THR A 90 -3.63 1.13 4.26
CA THR A 90 -2.18 1.42 4.22
C THR A 90 -1.38 0.24 3.68
N ARG A 91 -1.64 -0.95 4.22
CA ARG A 91 -0.91 -2.17 3.86
C ARG A 91 -1.15 -2.57 2.42
N LEU A 92 -2.41 -2.54 1.97
CA LEU A 92 -2.77 -2.81 0.57
C LEU A 92 -2.14 -1.79 -0.39
N LEU A 93 -2.06 -0.51 -0.02
CA LEU A 93 -1.34 0.51 -0.80
C LEU A 93 0.17 0.21 -0.89
N ALA A 94 0.78 -0.27 0.19
CA ALA A 94 2.18 -0.73 0.19
C ALA A 94 2.36 -1.99 -0.68
N SER A 95 1.43 -2.95 -0.65
CA SER A 95 1.48 -4.13 -1.54
C SER A 95 1.38 -3.71 -3.01
N ILE A 96 0.52 -2.74 -3.34
CA ILE A 96 0.43 -2.16 -4.69
C ILE A 96 1.76 -1.49 -5.09
N ALA A 97 2.37 -0.71 -4.19
CA ALA A 97 3.67 -0.10 -4.43
C ALA A 97 4.73 -1.17 -4.76
N ASN A 98 4.77 -2.26 -4.00
CA ASN A 98 5.68 -3.39 -4.24
C ASN A 98 5.45 -4.05 -5.59
N VAL A 99 4.20 -4.34 -5.98
CA VAL A 99 3.88 -4.92 -7.31
C VAL A 99 4.36 -4.01 -8.44
N LEU A 100 4.15 -2.70 -8.32
CA LEU A 100 4.61 -1.71 -9.30
C LEU A 100 6.13 -1.66 -9.38
N ALA A 101 6.81 -1.64 -8.22
CA ALA A 101 8.27 -1.59 -8.12
C ALA A 101 8.92 -2.85 -8.70
N PHE A 102 8.44 -4.05 -8.31
CA PHE A 102 8.96 -5.32 -8.84
C PHE A 102 8.78 -5.40 -10.36
N ARG A 103 7.64 -4.94 -10.88
CA ARG A 103 7.40 -4.90 -12.33
C ARG A 103 8.33 -3.92 -13.04
N ALA A 104 8.58 -2.77 -12.43
CA ALA A 104 9.52 -1.78 -12.97
C ALA A 104 10.95 -2.35 -13.01
N ILE A 105 11.40 -2.98 -11.92
CA ILE A 105 12.73 -3.57 -11.78
C ILE A 105 12.93 -4.72 -12.78
N SER A 106 11.94 -5.60 -12.95
CA SER A 106 12.02 -6.69 -13.94
C SER A 106 12.12 -6.20 -15.38
N LYS A 107 11.76 -4.92 -15.62
CA LYS A 107 11.88 -4.21 -16.90
C LYS A 107 13.10 -3.29 -16.99
N GLY A 108 14.00 -3.31 -15.99
CA GLY A 108 15.26 -2.56 -16.01
C GLY A 108 15.23 -1.19 -15.32
N ALA A 109 14.19 -0.86 -14.55
CA ALA A 109 14.20 0.34 -13.71
C ALA A 109 15.25 0.24 -12.60
N SER A 110 15.90 1.35 -12.26
CA SER A 110 16.76 1.44 -11.08
C SER A 110 15.92 1.70 -9.83
N ALA A 111 16.15 0.91 -8.78
CA ALA A 111 15.50 1.05 -7.46
C ALA A 111 16.14 2.17 -6.61
N ALA A 112 16.58 3.27 -7.24
CA ALA A 112 17.16 4.39 -6.52
C ALA A 112 16.06 5.07 -5.69
N ARG A 113 15.95 4.69 -4.40
CA ARG A 113 15.04 5.30 -3.43
C ARG A 113 15.26 6.80 -3.39
N SER A 114 14.48 7.51 -4.16
CA SER A 114 14.48 8.97 -4.18
C SER A 114 13.21 9.39 -3.47
N CYS A 115 13.33 10.27 -2.47
CA CYS A 115 12.19 11.01 -1.97
C CYS A 115 11.65 11.85 -3.13
N GLU A 116 10.71 11.29 -3.89
CA GLU A 116 10.12 11.98 -5.01
C GLU A 116 8.96 12.83 -4.52
N ALA A 117 8.95 14.11 -4.90
CA ALA A 117 7.83 14.98 -4.60
C ALA A 117 6.54 14.41 -5.23
N THR A 118 5.40 14.64 -4.58
CA THR A 118 4.11 14.21 -5.12
C THR A 118 3.89 14.83 -6.50
N HIS A 119 3.70 13.97 -7.50
CA HIS A 119 3.46 14.41 -8.87
C HIS A 119 2.08 15.07 -8.99
N ASP A 120 1.93 16.07 -9.87
CA ASP A 120 0.69 16.85 -10.02
C ASP A 120 -0.55 15.97 -10.21
N GLN A 121 -0.43 14.91 -11.01
CA GLN A 121 -1.50 13.95 -11.27
C GLN A 121 -1.93 13.14 -10.04
N PHE A 122 -1.10 13.08 -8.99
CA PHE A 122 -1.37 12.35 -7.75
C PHE A 122 -1.76 13.28 -6.59
N LYS A 123 -1.61 14.61 -6.74
CA LYS A 123 -1.93 15.59 -5.68
C LYS A 123 -3.37 15.49 -5.18
N ALA A 124 -4.33 15.27 -6.08
CA ALA A 124 -5.73 15.11 -5.70
C ALA A 124 -5.92 13.91 -4.76
N ALA A 125 -5.28 12.79 -5.08
CA ALA A 125 -5.33 11.58 -4.27
C ALA A 125 -4.73 11.80 -2.87
N ILE A 126 -3.54 12.39 -2.81
CA ILE A 126 -2.87 12.73 -1.55
C ILE A 126 -3.72 13.69 -0.70
N THR A 127 -4.40 14.64 -1.32
CA THR A 127 -5.30 15.58 -0.62
C THR A 127 -6.49 14.87 -0.02
N CYS A 128 -7.15 13.95 -0.75
CA CYS A 128 -8.22 13.12 -0.21
C CYS A 128 -7.75 12.31 1.01
N LEU A 129 -6.61 11.61 0.87
CA LEU A 129 -6.05 10.82 1.97
C LEU A 129 -5.73 11.69 3.19
N ARG A 130 -5.08 12.85 3.02
CA ARG A 130 -4.80 13.79 4.12
C ARG A 130 -6.05 14.21 4.89
N ASN A 131 -7.18 14.33 4.21
CA ASN A 131 -8.46 14.72 4.78
C ASN A 131 -9.25 13.54 5.38
N GLY A 132 -8.72 12.31 5.35
CA GLY A 132 -9.42 11.12 5.84
C GLY A 132 -10.31 10.42 4.81
N ASP A 133 -10.39 10.92 3.57
CA ASP A 133 -11.16 10.30 2.50
C ASP A 133 -10.35 9.21 1.80
N ILE A 134 -10.35 8.02 2.41
CA ILE A 134 -9.66 6.84 1.87
C ILE A 134 -10.23 6.44 0.50
N VAL A 135 -11.56 6.44 0.36
CA VAL A 135 -12.23 5.97 -0.87
C VAL A 135 -11.90 6.89 -2.04
N GLY A 136 -12.05 8.22 -1.86
CA GLY A 136 -11.69 9.19 -2.89
C GLY A 136 -10.19 9.18 -3.20
N GLY A 137 -9.35 9.01 -2.17
CA GLY A 137 -7.90 8.90 -2.32
C GLY A 137 -7.46 7.73 -3.18
N VAL A 138 -7.90 6.51 -2.84
CA VAL A 138 -7.57 5.29 -3.59
C VAL A 138 -8.10 5.36 -5.03
N ARG A 139 -9.33 5.87 -5.23
CA ARG A 139 -9.88 6.04 -6.58
C ARG A 139 -9.04 6.99 -7.43
N ALA A 140 -8.61 8.12 -6.87
CA ALA A 140 -7.77 9.08 -7.58
C ALA A 140 -6.36 8.51 -7.87
N LEU A 141 -5.77 7.73 -6.95
CA LEU A 141 -4.53 6.99 -7.19
C LEU A 141 -4.68 6.01 -8.36
N ALA A 142 -5.77 5.24 -8.39
CA ALA A 142 -6.02 4.25 -9.44
C ALA A 142 -6.18 4.92 -10.82
N CYS A 143 -6.90 6.03 -10.90
CA CYS A 143 -7.05 6.82 -12.13
C CYS A 143 -5.69 7.36 -12.63
N ALA A 144 -4.88 7.94 -11.75
CA ALA A 144 -3.56 8.45 -12.13
C ALA A 144 -2.61 7.32 -12.56
N ARG A 145 -2.61 6.21 -11.82
CA ARG A 145 -1.82 5.01 -12.12
C ARG A 145 -2.16 4.41 -13.48
N ALA A 146 -3.43 4.37 -13.87
CA ALA A 146 -3.85 3.81 -15.15
C ALA A 146 -3.18 4.51 -16.35
N LEU A 147 -2.98 5.82 -16.27
CA LEU A 147 -2.27 6.58 -17.31
C LEU A 147 -0.79 6.19 -17.39
N TRP A 148 -0.15 5.93 -16.25
CA TRP A 148 1.28 5.61 -16.17
C TRP A 148 1.57 4.15 -16.53
N MET A 149 0.61 3.26 -16.26
CA MET A 149 0.69 1.85 -16.64
C MET A 149 0.29 1.56 -18.11
N ALA A 150 -0.26 2.54 -18.82
CA ALA A 150 -0.76 2.33 -20.19
C ALA A 150 0.32 1.81 -21.15
N ALA A 151 1.51 2.42 -21.09
CA ALA A 151 2.67 2.05 -21.90
C ALA A 151 3.61 1.04 -21.21
N ASP A 152 3.36 0.71 -19.93
CA ASP A 152 4.12 -0.29 -19.18
C ASP A 152 5.64 -0.01 -19.12
N GLU A 153 5.98 1.27 -19.12
CA GLU A 153 7.33 1.81 -19.11
C GLU A 153 7.95 1.70 -17.71
N PRO A 154 9.19 1.19 -17.59
CA PRO A 154 9.84 0.94 -16.29
C PRO A 154 9.88 2.18 -15.39
N ASP A 155 10.26 3.34 -15.94
CA ASP A 155 10.37 4.58 -15.16
C ASP A 155 9.01 5.06 -14.64
N LYS A 156 7.95 5.00 -15.45
CA LYS A 156 6.60 5.39 -15.02
C LYS A 156 6.06 4.44 -13.94
N LEU A 157 6.35 3.14 -14.05
CA LEU A 157 5.97 2.16 -13.04
C LEU A 157 6.69 2.41 -11.70
N MET A 158 8.00 2.68 -11.74
CA MET A 158 8.80 2.99 -10.55
C MET A 158 8.34 4.31 -9.91
N ARG A 159 8.07 5.34 -10.71
CA ARG A 159 7.54 6.60 -10.16
C ARG A 159 6.15 6.41 -9.57
N ALA A 160 5.30 5.57 -10.18
CA ALA A 160 4.00 5.23 -9.62
C ALA A 160 4.14 4.53 -8.26
N SER A 161 5.09 3.60 -8.08
CA SER A 161 5.30 2.94 -6.78
C SER A 161 5.63 3.96 -5.69
N TYR A 162 6.48 4.94 -5.96
CA TYR A 162 6.78 6.01 -4.99
C TYR A 162 5.56 6.85 -4.61
N GLN A 163 4.63 7.10 -5.54
CA GLN A 163 3.38 7.80 -5.21
C GLN A 163 2.48 6.94 -4.29
N TYR A 164 2.48 5.63 -4.45
CA TYR A 164 1.75 4.71 -3.56
C TYR A 164 2.42 4.58 -2.19
N GLU A 165 3.75 4.56 -2.11
CA GLU A 165 4.48 4.65 -0.83
C GLU A 165 4.13 5.95 -0.09
N GLY A 166 4.14 7.08 -0.80
CA GLY A 166 3.72 8.37 -0.24
C GLY A 166 2.25 8.37 0.23
N ALA A 167 1.35 7.74 -0.52
CA ALA A 167 -0.04 7.56 -0.11
C ALA A 167 -0.19 6.70 1.15
N ALA A 168 0.55 5.59 1.24
CA ALA A 168 0.58 4.75 2.44
C ALA A 168 1.08 5.55 3.66
N ALA A 169 2.10 6.40 3.48
CA ALA A 169 2.60 7.28 4.54
C ALA A 169 1.53 8.29 5.03
N GLU A 170 0.68 8.83 4.14
CA GLU A 170 -0.43 9.69 4.54
C GLU A 170 -1.50 8.93 5.33
N CYS A 171 -1.82 7.70 4.94
CA CYS A 171 -2.74 6.84 5.71
C CYS A 171 -2.17 6.50 7.09
N ILE A 172 -0.87 6.22 7.20
CA ILE A 172 -0.18 6.06 8.50
C ILE A 172 -0.32 7.33 9.32
N SER A 173 -0.11 8.51 8.71
CA SER A 173 -0.23 9.79 9.40
C SER A 173 -1.65 10.00 9.95
N LEU A 174 -2.69 9.62 9.20
CA LEU A 174 -4.08 9.63 9.69
C LEU A 174 -4.27 8.72 10.88
N CYS A 175 -3.79 7.47 10.82
CA CYS A 175 -3.87 6.52 11.93
C CYS A 175 -3.22 7.07 13.19
N VAL A 176 -2.03 7.68 13.07
CA VAL A 176 -1.31 8.28 14.19
C VAL A 176 -2.07 9.50 14.75
N ARG A 177 -2.54 10.40 13.89
CA ARG A 177 -3.28 11.63 14.30
C ARG A 177 -4.64 11.34 14.93
N SER A 178 -5.31 10.27 14.49
CA SER A 178 -6.63 9.88 14.97
C SER A 178 -6.58 8.92 16.16
N CYS A 179 -5.40 8.46 16.55
CA CYS A 179 -5.23 7.56 17.69
C CYS A 179 -5.71 8.25 18.97
N PRO A 180 -6.73 7.70 19.67
CA PRO A 180 -7.20 8.28 20.91
C PRO A 180 -6.08 8.18 21.96
N LEU A 181 -5.68 9.32 22.50
CA LEU A 181 -4.78 9.32 23.65
C LEU A 181 -5.54 8.72 24.84
N PRO A 182 -4.92 7.79 25.60
CA PRO A 182 -5.57 7.25 26.79
C PRO A 182 -5.95 8.41 27.71
N ALA A 183 -7.24 8.53 28.00
CA ALA A 183 -7.75 9.52 28.93
C ALA A 183 -7.20 9.18 30.32
N SER A 184 -6.21 9.95 30.78
CA SER A 184 -5.85 9.93 32.19
C SER A 184 -6.97 10.59 32.98
N ALA A 185 -7.27 10.07 34.18
CA ALA A 185 -8.17 10.75 35.10
C ALA A 185 -7.64 12.19 35.32
N PRO A 186 -8.51 13.23 35.28
CA PRO A 186 -8.05 14.60 35.48
C PRO A 186 -7.41 14.73 36.86
N LEU A 187 -6.11 15.01 36.88
CA LEU A 187 -5.40 15.41 38.09
C LEU A 187 -5.64 16.91 38.34
N PRO A 188 -5.69 17.36 39.59
CA PRO A 188 -5.73 18.79 39.89
C PRO A 188 -4.52 19.48 39.24
N PRO A 189 -4.70 20.68 38.64
CA PRO A 189 -3.60 21.38 37.99
C PRO A 189 -2.53 21.79 39.01
N PRO A 190 -1.25 21.80 38.62
CA PRO A 190 -0.18 22.26 39.51
C PRO A 190 -0.38 23.73 39.92
N ALA A 191 0.23 24.11 41.04
CA ALA A 191 0.16 25.48 41.53
C ALA A 191 0.78 26.46 40.52
N LEU A 192 0.33 27.72 40.58
CA LEU A 192 0.90 28.78 39.75
C LEU A 192 2.36 29.01 40.13
N ASP A 193 3.19 29.20 39.11
CA ASP A 193 4.62 29.51 39.20
C ASP A 193 5.50 28.41 39.84
N GLU A 194 4.92 27.26 40.22
CA GLU A 194 5.63 26.10 40.74
C GLU A 194 6.27 25.27 39.62
N TRP A 195 7.56 24.97 39.76
CA TRP A 195 8.27 24.10 38.82
C TRP A 195 8.01 22.63 39.14
N ILE A 196 7.51 21.92 38.14
CA ILE A 196 7.42 20.46 38.11
C ILE A 196 8.55 19.95 37.23
N GLN A 197 9.32 18.99 37.74
CA GLN A 197 10.43 18.36 37.01
C GLN A 197 10.12 16.88 36.80
N CYS A 198 10.43 16.39 35.61
CA CYS A 198 10.44 14.96 35.29
C CYS A 198 11.81 14.56 34.77
N GLU A 199 12.18 13.31 35.06
CA GLU A 199 13.44 12.70 34.65
C GLU A 199 13.16 11.28 34.16
N ALA A 200 13.88 10.88 33.13
CA ALA A 200 13.79 9.58 32.49
C ALA A 200 15.20 9.02 32.24
N ALA A 201 15.32 7.70 32.41
CA ALA A 201 16.52 6.98 32.03
C ALA A 201 16.73 7.07 30.50
N ALA A 202 17.98 6.97 30.06
CA ALA A 202 18.26 6.79 28.65
C ALA A 202 17.83 5.37 28.22
N ARG A 203 17.66 5.16 26.91
CA ARG A 203 17.40 3.83 26.35
C ARG A 203 18.53 3.40 25.44
N VAL A 204 18.84 2.11 25.47
CA VAL A 204 19.69 1.45 24.47
C VAL A 204 18.90 0.32 23.81
N ASP A 205 18.96 0.24 22.49
CA ASP A 205 18.33 -0.82 21.72
C ASP A 205 19.35 -1.95 21.55
N LEU A 206 19.05 -3.14 22.09
CA LEU A 206 19.91 -4.32 22.01
C LEU A 206 19.65 -5.11 20.72
N ALA A 207 18.40 -5.14 20.26
CA ALA A 207 18.00 -5.79 19.01
C ALA A 207 16.71 -5.18 18.46
N GLY A 208 16.52 -5.29 17.15
CA GLY A 208 15.30 -4.85 16.47
C GLY A 208 15.14 -3.34 16.33
N GLY A 209 16.21 -2.56 16.49
CA GLY A 209 16.18 -1.10 16.38
C GLY A 209 15.48 -0.65 15.09
N TRP A 210 14.67 0.40 15.22
CA TRP A 210 13.80 0.97 14.17
C TRP A 210 12.62 0.09 13.73
N SER A 211 12.49 -1.15 14.21
CA SER A 211 11.33 -1.99 13.85
C SER A 211 10.00 -1.44 14.39
N ASP A 212 10.03 -0.66 15.46
CA ASP A 212 8.87 0.05 16.05
C ASP A 212 8.56 1.40 15.39
N THR A 213 9.37 1.83 14.44
CA THR A 213 9.18 3.10 13.73
C THR A 213 8.33 2.90 12.46
N PRO A 214 7.30 3.73 12.21
CA PRO A 214 6.60 3.71 10.93
C PRO A 214 7.56 4.06 9.76
N PRO A 215 7.34 3.50 8.55
CA PRO A 215 6.22 2.64 8.17
C PRO A 215 6.38 1.18 8.58
N LEU A 216 7.60 0.75 8.94
CA LEU A 216 7.93 -0.66 9.17
C LEU A 216 7.02 -1.33 10.21
N CYS A 217 6.74 -0.66 11.33
CA CYS A 217 5.89 -1.22 12.38
C CYS A 217 4.40 -1.34 11.99
N TYR A 218 3.93 -0.57 10.99
CA TYR A 218 2.56 -0.66 10.47
C TYR A 218 2.42 -1.79 9.45
N GLU A 219 3.48 -2.06 8.70
CA GLU A 219 3.53 -3.10 7.68
C GLU A 219 3.85 -4.46 8.29
N ALA A 220 4.97 -4.62 8.99
CA ALA A 220 5.46 -5.91 9.47
C ALA A 220 5.26 -6.12 10.98
N GLY A 221 4.72 -5.13 11.69
CA GLY A 221 4.81 -5.08 13.15
C GLY A 221 6.20 -4.66 13.62
N GLY A 222 6.31 -4.24 14.87
CA GLY A 222 7.56 -3.79 15.48
C GLY A 222 7.89 -4.53 16.76
N ARG A 223 9.15 -4.94 16.93
CA ARG A 223 9.67 -5.57 18.14
C ARG A 223 11.11 -5.12 18.40
N VAL A 224 11.27 -4.29 19.41
CA VAL A 224 12.59 -3.85 19.90
C VAL A 224 12.84 -4.51 21.25
N VAL A 225 14.01 -5.12 21.41
CA VAL A 225 14.53 -5.48 22.73
C VAL A 225 15.40 -4.32 23.19
N ASN A 226 14.97 -3.59 24.21
CA ASN A 226 15.69 -2.44 24.74
C ASN A 226 15.95 -2.57 26.24
N ALA A 227 16.85 -1.73 26.75
CA ALA A 227 17.12 -1.58 28.17
C ALA A 227 17.12 -0.11 28.56
N ALA A 228 16.55 0.20 29.72
CA ALA A 228 16.67 1.50 30.36
C ALA A 228 18.00 1.57 31.10
N VAL A 229 18.77 2.63 30.88
CA VAL A 229 20.10 2.81 31.46
C VAL A 229 20.22 4.18 32.12
N THR A 230 20.80 4.20 33.32
CA THR A 230 21.31 5.42 33.95
C THR A 230 22.71 5.70 33.43
N ILE A 231 23.10 6.98 33.39
CA ILE A 231 24.44 7.43 33.01
C ILE A 231 25.09 7.96 34.27
N ASP A 232 26.17 7.31 34.72
CA ASP A 232 26.86 7.64 35.98
C ASP A 232 25.95 7.67 37.23
N GLY A 233 24.87 6.88 37.21
CA GLY A 233 23.86 6.83 38.27
C GLY A 233 22.67 7.76 38.04
N ASP A 234 22.75 8.68 37.08
CA ASP A 234 21.74 9.69 36.82
C ASP A 234 20.78 9.32 35.67
N ARG A 235 19.61 9.98 35.66
CA ARG A 235 18.61 9.93 34.57
C ARG A 235 18.75 11.19 33.72
N PRO A 236 19.48 11.14 32.59
CA PRO A 236 19.96 12.35 31.93
C PRO A 236 18.89 13.09 31.11
N ILE A 237 17.76 12.44 30.81
CA ILE A 237 16.69 13.04 30.01
C ILE A 237 15.68 13.63 30.97
N GLY A 238 15.50 14.95 30.94
CA GLY A 238 14.54 15.61 31.82
C GLY A 238 13.87 16.80 31.17
N ALA A 239 12.73 17.17 31.72
CA ALA A 239 12.02 18.40 31.38
C ALA A 239 11.48 19.04 32.65
N ARG A 240 11.36 20.37 32.64
CA ARG A 240 10.67 21.12 33.69
C ARG A 240 9.62 22.02 33.08
N ALA A 241 8.48 22.11 33.73
CA ALA A 241 7.40 22.98 33.32
C ALA A 241 6.80 23.64 34.56
N ARG A 242 6.23 24.83 34.37
CA ARG A 242 5.43 25.50 35.40
C ARG A 242 4.21 26.12 34.78
N ARG A 243 3.13 26.18 35.56
CA ARG A 243 1.90 26.83 35.13
C ARG A 243 2.02 28.35 35.32
N LEU A 244 1.82 29.09 34.24
CA LEU A 244 1.76 30.56 34.29
C LEU A 244 0.30 31.02 34.42
N ARG A 245 0.11 32.24 34.94
CA ARG A 245 -1.22 32.90 34.95
C ARG A 245 -1.68 33.26 33.55
N GLU A 246 -0.75 33.71 32.72
CA GLU A 246 -1.00 34.08 31.32
C GLU A 246 -1.04 32.81 30.46
N PRO A 247 -1.94 32.71 29.47
CA PRO A 247 -2.03 31.57 28.56
C PRO A 247 -0.94 31.65 27.47
N VAL A 248 0.33 31.56 27.86
CA VAL A 248 1.50 31.63 26.97
C VAL A 248 2.44 30.44 27.19
N VAL A 249 3.10 29.99 26.12
CA VAL A 249 4.20 29.00 26.17
C VAL A 249 5.51 29.77 26.00
N ARG A 250 6.50 29.50 26.86
CA ARG A 250 7.82 30.14 26.86
C ARG A 250 8.91 29.10 26.77
#